data_AF-A0A968VME3-F1
#
_entry.id   AF-A0A968VME3-F1
#
_cell.length_a   1.000
_cell.length_b   1.000
_cell.length_c   1.000
_cell.angle_alpha   90.00
_cell.angle_beta   90.00
_cell.angle_gamma   90.00
#
_symmetry.space_group_name_H-M   'P 1'
#
loop_
_entity.id
_entity.type
_entity.pdbx_description
1 polymer ?
#
loop_
_entity_poly.entity_id
_entity_poly.type
_entity_poly.pdbx_seq_one_letter_code
_entity_poly.pdbx_strand_id
1 'polypeptide(L)'
;MDFAVSPAAFASAHQRIRPYIRHTPLLPLPALRGDFHPQLRLKLENLQVSGSFKARGVFNHLLQLSDEQRQRGVICASGGNHGLALAYGAWRLGIPATVYLPAGAAA
;
A
#
# COMPACT_ATOMS: atom_id res chain seq x y z
N MET A 1 7.23 12.79 22.81
CA MET A 1 7.89 12.23 21.62
C MET A 1 7.45 13.06 20.44
N ASP A 2 8.39 13.77 19.80
CA ASP A 2 8.09 14.62 18.65
C ASP A 2 8.26 13.81 17.37
N PHE A 3 7.13 13.36 16.82
CA PHE A 3 7.11 12.63 15.55
C PHE A 3 6.92 13.60 14.39
N ALA A 4 7.68 13.39 13.32
CA ALA A 4 7.56 14.18 12.08
C ALA A 4 6.19 14.01 11.37
N VAL A 5 5.39 13.02 11.78
CA VAL A 5 4.05 12.75 11.22
C VAL A 5 3.05 12.79 12.37
N SER A 6 2.04 13.67 12.23
CA SER A 6 1.00 13.84 13.25
C SER A 6 -0.10 12.77 13.12
N PRO A 7 -0.86 12.50 14.21
CA PRO A 7 -2.06 11.66 14.15
C PRO A 7 -3.07 12.10 13.07
N ALA A 8 -3.23 13.42 12.88
CA ALA A 8 -4.12 13.99 11.89
C ALA A 8 -3.73 13.59 10.45
N ALA A 9 -2.43 13.40 10.17
CA ALA A 9 -1.97 12.94 8.85
C ALA A 9 -2.51 11.55 8.50
N PHE A 10 -2.69 10.65 9.48
CA PHE A 10 -3.29 9.34 9.24
C PHE A 10 -4.78 9.41 8.95
N ALA A 11 -5.52 10.33 9.59
CA ALA A 11 -6.94 10.54 9.31
C ALA A 11 -7.15 11.08 7.88
N SER A 12 -6.34 12.07 7.48
CA SER A 12 -6.35 12.60 6.11
C SER A 12 -5.97 11.53 5.08
N ALA A 13 -4.94 10.72 5.37
CA ALA A 13 -4.57 9.61 4.51
C ALA A 13 -5.69 8.58 4.39
N HIS A 14 -6.35 8.21 5.49
CA HIS A 14 -7.47 7.27 5.49
C HIS A 14 -8.61 7.73 4.58
N GLN A 15 -9.05 8.98 4.71
CA GLN A 15 -10.11 9.55 3.86
C GLN A 15 -9.73 9.53 2.38
N ARG A 16 -8.50 9.98 2.07
CA ARG A 16 -7.98 10.08 0.70
C ARG A 16 -7.95 8.73 -0.02
N ILE A 17 -7.44 7.68 0.64
CA ILE A 17 -7.22 6.38 -0.03
C ILE A 17 -8.45 5.47 -0.01
N ARG A 18 -9.45 5.75 0.84
CA ARG A 18 -10.60 4.86 1.08
C ARG A 18 -11.28 4.33 -0.20
N PRO A 19 -11.49 5.12 -1.28
CA PRO A 19 -12.11 4.61 -2.51
C PRO A 19 -11.26 3.62 -3.30
N TYR A 20 -9.95 3.55 -3.02
CA TYR A 20 -8.96 2.82 -3.83
C TYR A 20 -8.39 1.58 -3.14
N ILE A 21 -8.71 1.38 -1.86
CA ILE A 21 -8.20 0.27 -1.06
C ILE A 21 -9.33 -0.57 -0.49
N ARG A 22 -9.00 -1.81 -0.13
CA ARG A 22 -9.87 -2.71 0.64
C ARG A 22 -9.77 -2.39 2.13
N HIS A 23 -10.91 -2.35 2.82
CA HIS A 23 -10.94 -2.57 4.26
C HIS A 23 -10.70 -4.06 4.54
N THR A 24 -9.45 -4.42 4.78
CA THR A 24 -9.01 -5.81 4.97
C THR A 24 -9.57 -6.41 6.25
N PRO A 25 -9.87 -7.72 6.30
CA PRO A 25 -10.37 -8.39 7.50
C PRO A 25 -9.38 -8.33 8.67
N LEU A 26 -9.93 -8.34 9.89
CA LEU A 26 -9.21 -8.63 11.13
C LEU A 26 -9.78 -9.94 11.68
N LEU A 27 -9.05 -11.04 11.56
CA LEU A 27 -9.54 -12.37 11.93
C LEU A 27 -8.88 -12.85 13.22
N PRO A 28 -9.55 -13.68 14.05
CA PRO A 28 -8.84 -14.43 15.08
C PRO A 28 -7.72 -15.27 14.45
N LEU A 29 -6.65 -15.50 15.21
CA LEU A 29 -5.65 -16.50 14.83
C LEU A 29 -6.36 -17.87 14.72
N PRO A 30 -6.17 -18.64 13.62
CA PRO A 30 -6.66 -20.01 13.57
C PRO A 30 -6.03 -20.85 14.68
N ALA A 31 -6.63 -22.00 15.00
CA ALA A 31 -6.06 -22.92 15.97
C ALA A 31 -4.69 -23.44 15.48
N LEU A 32 -3.62 -22.79 15.94
CA LEU A 32 -2.23 -23.20 15.73
C LEU A 32 -1.75 -23.92 17.00
N ARG A 33 -0.80 -24.85 16.84
CA ARG A 33 -0.10 -25.43 18.00
C ARG A 33 0.75 -24.33 18.65
N GLY A 34 0.47 -23.99 19.91
CA GLY A 34 1.26 -23.04 20.70
C GLY A 34 0.42 -22.20 21.65
N ASP A 35 1.07 -21.65 22.67
CA ASP A 35 0.46 -20.82 23.71
C ASP A 35 0.33 -19.36 23.24
N PHE A 36 -0.50 -19.13 22.23
CA PHE A 36 -0.79 -17.77 21.77
C PHE A 36 -1.85 -17.10 22.64
N HIS A 37 -1.73 -15.77 22.79
CA HIS A 37 -2.73 -14.99 23.52
C HIS A 37 -4.12 -15.12 22.87
N PRO A 38 -5.21 -15.35 23.64
CA PRO A 38 -6.54 -15.63 23.10
C PRO A 38 -7.17 -14.49 22.28
N GLN A 39 -6.65 -13.26 22.45
CA GLN A 39 -7.10 -12.09 21.68
C GLN A 39 -6.20 -11.77 20.47
N LEU A 40 -5.20 -12.61 20.17
CA LEU A 40 -4.34 -12.41 19.01
C LEU A 40 -5.16 -12.47 17.72
N ARG A 41 -4.99 -11.45 16.89
CA ARG A 41 -5.75 -11.26 15.64
C ARG A 41 -4.82 -10.99 14.48
N LEU A 42 -5.21 -11.46 13.29
CA LEU A 42 -4.51 -11.28 12.03
C LEU A 42 -5.17 -10.18 11.20
N LYS A 43 -4.43 -9.12 10.91
CA LYS A 43 -4.84 -8.09 9.93
C LYS A 43 -4.36 -8.49 8.55
N LEU A 44 -5.28 -8.96 7.70
CA LEU A 44 -4.96 -9.63 6.44
C LEU A 44 -4.64 -8.66 5.29
N GLU A 45 -3.53 -7.95 5.37
CA GLU A 45 -3.07 -7.03 4.31
C GLU A 45 -2.61 -7.73 3.03
N ASN A 46 -2.38 -9.04 3.07
CA ASN A 46 -2.18 -9.86 1.87
C ASN A 46 -3.42 -9.88 0.95
N LEU A 47 -4.60 -9.55 1.46
CA LEU A 47 -5.85 -9.42 0.68
C LEU A 47 -6.12 -8.00 0.16
N GLN A 48 -5.14 -7.11 0.27
CA GLN A 48 -5.24 -5.75 -0.26
C GLN A 48 -5.20 -5.76 -1.81
N VAL A 49 -5.65 -4.68 -2.45
CA VAL A 49 -5.80 -4.56 -3.92
C VAL A 49 -4.54 -4.85 -4.74
N SER A 50 -3.35 -4.79 -4.14
CA SER A 50 -2.08 -5.15 -4.78
C SER A 50 -1.36 -6.29 -4.07
N GLY A 51 -2.09 -7.14 -3.34
CA GLY A 51 -1.55 -8.28 -2.59
C GLY A 51 -0.76 -7.94 -1.33
N SER A 52 -0.66 -6.65 -0.95
CA SER A 52 0.03 -6.22 0.28
C SER A 52 -0.41 -4.83 0.75
N PHE A 53 0.01 -4.44 1.95
CA PHE A 53 -0.30 -3.12 2.51
C PHE A 53 0.27 -1.94 1.71
N LYS A 54 1.22 -2.17 0.80
CA LYS A 54 1.94 -1.12 0.07
C LYS A 54 1.01 -0.23 -0.77
N ALA A 55 -0.13 -0.76 -1.23
CA ALA A 55 -1.17 0.02 -1.91
C ALA A 55 -1.59 1.26 -1.12
N ARG A 56 -1.64 1.18 0.22
CA ARG A 56 -2.06 2.30 1.08
C ARG A 56 -1.15 3.50 0.93
N GLY A 57 0.16 3.28 1.06
CA GLY A 57 1.16 4.33 0.93
C GLY A 57 1.26 4.87 -0.48
N VAL A 58 1.18 3.98 -1.49
CA VAL A 58 1.19 4.35 -2.90
C VAL A 58 0.02 5.26 -3.24
N PHE A 59 -1.22 4.83 -2.99
CA PHE A 59 -2.39 5.69 -3.27
C PHE A 59 -2.33 7.00 -2.49
N ASN A 60 -1.87 6.96 -1.23
CA ASN A 60 -1.72 8.16 -0.44
C ASN A 60 -0.76 9.17 -1.08
N HIS A 61 0.34 8.70 -1.66
CA HIS A 61 1.32 9.53 -2.34
C HIS A 61 0.80 10.02 -3.70
N LEU A 62 0.36 9.12 -4.57
CA LEU A 62 -0.10 9.44 -5.93
C LEU A 62 -1.26 10.43 -5.94
N LEU A 63 -2.19 10.31 -4.99
CA LEU A 63 -3.35 11.20 -4.87
C LEU A 63 -3.00 12.63 -4.41
N GLN A 64 -1.78 12.85 -3.92
CA GLN A 64 -1.29 14.17 -3.51
C GLN A 64 -0.40 14.84 -4.57
N LEU A 65 -0.09 14.14 -5.67
CA LEU A 65 0.67 14.71 -6.76
C LEU A 65 -0.14 15.81 -7.45
N SER A 66 0.53 16.92 -7.77
CA SER A 66 -0.01 17.96 -8.65
C SER A 66 -0.19 17.42 -10.07
N ASP A 67 -0.95 18.14 -10.90
CA ASP A 67 -1.17 17.73 -12.29
C ASP A 67 0.13 17.69 -13.09
N GLU A 68 1.05 18.64 -12.85
CA GLU A 68 2.38 18.65 -13.48
C GLU A 68 3.21 17.43 -13.05
N GLN A 69 3.16 17.05 -11.76
CA GLN A 69 3.84 15.86 -11.27
C GLN A 69 3.25 14.58 -11.85
N ARG A 70 1.92 14.51 -12.00
CA ARG A 70 1.24 13.37 -12.64
C ARG A 70 1.62 13.23 -14.11
N GLN A 71 1.67 14.33 -14.86
CA GLN A 71 2.07 14.33 -16.27
C GLN A 71 3.52 13.87 -16.47
N ARG A 72 4.43 14.21 -15.55
CA ARG A 72 5.82 13.73 -15.56
C ARG A 72 5.94 12.22 -15.29
N GLY A 73 4.91 11.61 -14.71
CA GLY A 73 4.91 10.22 -14.31
C GLY A 73 5.70 9.94 -13.03
N VAL A 74 5.70 8.67 -12.63
CA VAL A 74 6.34 8.17 -11.41
C VAL A 74 7.32 7.05 -11.71
N ILE A 75 8.35 6.93 -10.87
CA ILE A 75 9.40 5.92 -11.01
C ILE A 75 9.67 5.27 -9.67
N CYS A 76 9.88 3.95 -9.65
CA CYS A 76 10.48 3.27 -8.51
C CYS A 76 11.41 2.13 -8.94
N ALA A 77 12.28 1.71 -8.04
CA ALA A 77 13.08 0.50 -8.18
C ALA A 77 12.60 -0.52 -7.13
N SER A 78 11.78 -1.49 -7.55
CA SER A 78 11.27 -2.53 -6.65
C SER A 78 10.73 -3.73 -7.42
N GLY A 79 11.41 -4.87 -7.27
CA GLY A 79 11.02 -6.18 -7.80
C GLY A 79 9.87 -6.88 -7.07
N GLY A 80 9.08 -6.18 -6.24
CA GLY A 80 8.11 -6.83 -5.36
C GLY A 80 6.92 -5.94 -5.01
N ASN A 81 6.42 -6.09 -3.78
CA ASN A 81 5.17 -5.49 -3.32
C ASN A 81 5.00 -3.99 -3.60
N HIS A 82 6.07 -3.19 -3.53
CA HIS A 82 5.98 -1.76 -3.82
C HIS A 82 5.89 -1.49 -5.34
N GLY A 83 6.67 -2.19 -6.16
CA GLY A 83 6.57 -2.10 -7.63
C GLY A 83 5.18 -2.48 -8.12
N LEU A 84 4.63 -3.60 -7.63
CA LEU A 84 3.25 -4.03 -7.92
C LEU A 84 2.21 -2.99 -7.48
N ALA A 85 2.35 -2.46 -6.26
CA ALA A 85 1.45 -1.43 -5.76
C ALA A 85 1.52 -0.13 -6.58
N LEU A 86 2.72 0.33 -6.95
CA LEU A 86 2.93 1.52 -7.76
C LEU A 86 2.34 1.34 -9.16
N ALA A 87 2.65 0.22 -9.83
CA ALA A 87 2.12 -0.09 -11.15
C ALA A 87 0.58 -0.11 -11.14
N TYR A 88 -0.03 -0.80 -10.16
CA TYR A 88 -1.48 -0.85 -10.02
C TYR A 88 -2.10 0.53 -9.72
N GLY A 89 -1.51 1.28 -8.77
CA GLY A 89 -2.02 2.60 -8.38
C GLY A 89 -1.91 3.63 -9.50
N ALA A 90 -0.79 3.63 -10.23
CA ALA A 90 -0.56 4.53 -11.35
C ALA A 90 -1.50 4.21 -12.53
N TRP A 91 -1.66 2.93 -12.88
CA TRP A 91 -2.65 2.49 -13.87
C TRP A 91 -4.07 2.94 -13.50
N ARG A 92 -4.47 2.76 -12.24
CA ARG A 92 -5.82 3.14 -11.77
C ARG A 92 -6.09 4.64 -11.83
N LEU A 93 -5.05 5.47 -11.75
CA LEU A 93 -5.12 6.94 -11.77
C LEU A 93 -4.73 7.56 -13.11
N GLY A 94 -4.40 6.75 -14.13
CA GLY A 94 -3.95 7.24 -15.44
C GLY A 94 -2.60 7.97 -15.41
N ILE A 95 -1.70 7.59 -14.49
CA ILE A 95 -0.37 8.21 -14.32
C ILE A 95 0.67 7.32 -15.02
N PRO A 96 1.55 7.86 -15.89
CA PRO A 96 2.66 7.09 -16.45
C PRO A 96 3.58 6.56 -15.34
N ALA A 97 3.98 5.28 -15.40
CA ALA A 97 4.83 4.69 -14.37
C ALA A 97 5.95 3.83 -14.96
N THR A 98 7.15 3.98 -14.41
CA THR A 98 8.32 3.16 -14.72
C THR A 98 8.76 2.40 -13.47
N VAL A 99 8.74 1.07 -13.52
CA VAL A 99 9.17 0.20 -12.41
C VAL A 99 10.43 -0.53 -12.83
N TYR A 100 11.54 -0.23 -12.16
CA TYR A 100 12.82 -0.94 -12.34
C TYR A 100 12.84 -2.20 -11.48
N LEU A 101 13.13 -3.32 -12.12
CA LEU A 101 13.21 -4.64 -11.50
C LEU A 101 14.67 -5.12 -11.57
N PRO A 102 15.18 -5.85 -10.56
CA PRO A 102 16.44 -6.57 -10.71
C PRO A 102 16.27 -7.67 -11.76
N ALA A 103 17.34 -7.99 -12.50
CA ALA A 103 17.29 -8.95 -13.61
C ALA A 103 16.78 -10.35 -13.21
N GLY A 104 16.96 -10.74 -11.94
CA GLY A 104 16.50 -12.02 -11.40
C GLY A 104 15.12 -11.99 -10.72
N ALA A 105 14.35 -10.91 -10.83
CA ALA A 105 12.99 -10.89 -10.29
C ALA A 105 12.12 -11.91 -11.04
N ALA A 106 11.42 -12.77 -10.30
CA ALA A 106 10.43 -13.67 -10.88
C ALA A 106 9.24 -12.87 -11.42
N ALA A 107 8.71 -13.28 -12.58
CA ALA A 107 7.50 -12.72 -13.18
C ALA A 107 6.24 -13.09 -12.37
#